data_AF-A0A914F6F7-F1
#
_entry.id   AF-A0A914F6F7-F1
#
_cell.length_a   1.000
_cell.length_b   1.000
_cell.length_c   1.000
_cell.angle_alpha   90.00
_cell.angle_beta   90.00
_cell.angle_gamma   90.00
#
_symmetry.space_group_name_H-M   'P 1'
#
loop_
_entity.id
_entity.type
_entity.pdbx_description
1 polymer ?
#
loop_
_entity_poly.entity_id
_entity_poly.type
_entity_poly.pdbx_seq_one_letter_code
_entity_poly.pdbx_strand_id
1 'polypeptide(L)'
;MSIFGRRRRRRRNAAAAEAEEQARIHANLQLQQQQQLQEIQRQLELQRAINERQKAEEESKTEEARMNREKREAEIKKEAEDRRRETDRLHRIQMAHLKARQNERREEERRRQEEADKLYKFEQEQRKREAEIQKREREEAAEKEKEILREMHARDQEYAENVMKMQKEMHKASLQAQKEKEEQIRQERDVQQQMADKQIKVMREMHKEEINSSQSRHGEMLKVITEQLEIQKKRNEKLMQNFADLLQQFTKCRNDFLSYVKEKPENDIVISEDMEETMRKAKADLNLDTVNCYNFAFVGHTKTGKSSLINAMRGLEDSHLDAAAVGITETTHEIKPYTFPDPGFKHVLIYDIPGAGTLTHDANSYYQDKCLCAFDCLIICAQDTLGREEIDFAIQSLRYNQPIAFVRSRCDIVLDNAKKMKEIKKIDQNAVFKYIKKMSDFYIAEIARTEKPELQRVPCFFVSAYSLRDLINGEEPEAVYHEQAFLDYIKTKSKFSRNIVS
;
A
#
# COMPACT_ATOMS: atom_id res chain seq x y z
N MET A 1 46.92 21.03 -179.09
CA MET A 1 45.50 21.01 -178.67
C MET A 1 45.40 20.25 -177.34
N SER A 2 45.06 20.95 -176.26
CA SER A 2 43.76 20.80 -175.58
C SER A 2 43.66 19.52 -174.71
N ILE A 3 43.70 19.72 -173.39
CA ILE A 3 43.08 18.94 -172.27
C ILE A 3 44.01 18.87 -171.02
N PHE A 4 45.34 18.90 -171.16
CA PHE A 4 46.25 18.75 -170.01
C PHE A 4 46.44 20.00 -169.10
N GLY A 5 46.22 21.21 -169.61
CA GLY A 5 46.42 22.47 -168.85
C GLY A 5 45.23 22.93 -167.98
N ARG A 6 43.99 22.47 -168.25
CA ARG A 6 42.79 22.88 -167.51
C ARG A 6 42.54 22.08 -166.22
N ARG A 7 43.12 20.88 -166.06
CA ARG A 7 43.01 20.07 -164.83
C ARG A 7 43.89 20.58 -163.67
N ARG A 8 45.06 21.17 -163.95
CA ARG A 8 46.00 21.62 -162.88
C ARG A 8 45.55 22.91 -162.18
N ARG A 9 44.93 23.86 -162.88
CA ARG A 9 44.37 25.09 -162.27
C ARG A 9 43.12 24.82 -161.43
N ARG A 10 42.24 23.90 -161.84
CA ARG A 10 41.07 23.51 -161.03
C ARG A 10 41.46 22.81 -159.72
N ARG A 11 42.51 21.97 -159.72
CA ARG A 11 43.00 21.32 -158.49
C ARG A 11 43.66 22.29 -157.50
N ARG A 12 44.38 23.31 -157.97
CA ARG A 12 44.97 24.34 -157.08
C ARG A 12 43.90 25.26 -156.47
N ASN A 13 42.88 25.64 -157.24
CA ASN A 13 41.80 26.48 -156.70
C ASN A 13 40.86 25.70 -155.76
N ALA A 14 40.66 24.40 -156.00
CA ALA A 14 39.93 23.53 -155.06
C ALA A 14 40.70 23.32 -153.73
N ALA A 15 42.01 23.07 -153.80
CA ALA A 15 42.83 22.90 -152.60
C ALA A 15 42.97 24.20 -151.76
N ALA A 16 42.97 25.37 -152.41
CA ALA A 16 42.97 26.65 -151.69
C ALA A 16 41.63 26.94 -150.99
N ALA A 17 40.50 26.58 -151.62
CA ALA A 17 39.17 26.70 -151.02
C ALA A 17 38.99 25.72 -149.84
N GLU A 18 39.45 24.48 -149.96
CA GLU A 18 39.44 23.50 -148.85
C GLU A 18 40.30 23.96 -147.66
N ALA A 19 41.47 24.55 -147.92
CA ALA A 19 42.33 25.07 -146.85
C ALA A 19 41.71 26.28 -146.12
N GLU A 20 41.02 27.16 -146.85
CA GLU A 20 40.31 28.30 -146.25
C GLU A 20 39.09 27.84 -145.44
N GLU A 21 38.37 26.82 -145.91
CA GLU A 21 37.24 26.21 -145.20
C GLU A 21 37.70 25.49 -143.93
N GLN A 22 38.81 24.73 -143.97
CA GLN A 22 39.41 24.13 -142.79
C GLN A 22 39.91 25.17 -141.77
N ALA A 23 40.48 26.28 -142.23
CA ALA A 23 40.90 27.38 -141.36
C ALA A 23 39.70 28.05 -140.66
N ARG A 24 38.57 28.25 -141.37
CA ARG A 24 37.32 28.76 -140.78
C ARG A 24 36.73 27.80 -139.76
N ILE A 25 36.71 26.50 -140.06
CA ILE A 25 36.24 25.47 -139.11
C ILE A 25 37.12 25.45 -137.86
N HIS A 26 38.45 25.51 -138.02
CA HIS A 26 39.37 25.53 -136.89
C HIS A 26 39.24 26.81 -136.04
N ALA A 27 39.08 27.97 -136.68
CA ALA A 27 38.87 29.24 -135.97
C ALA A 27 37.53 29.25 -135.20
N ASN A 28 36.45 28.74 -135.79
CA ASN A 28 35.16 28.59 -135.12
C ASN A 28 35.25 27.61 -133.94
N LEU A 29 35.98 26.50 -134.11
CA LEU A 29 36.20 25.53 -133.03
C LEU A 29 37.02 26.14 -131.89
N GLN A 30 38.06 26.93 -132.18
CA GLN A 30 38.83 27.65 -131.17
C GLN A 30 37.99 28.69 -130.43
N LEU A 31 37.15 29.44 -131.14
CA LEU A 31 36.24 30.41 -130.52
C LEU A 31 35.23 29.70 -129.60
N GLN A 32 34.68 28.57 -130.04
CA GLN A 32 33.77 27.75 -129.24
C GLN A 32 34.45 27.19 -127.98
N GLN A 33 35.71 26.72 -128.10
CA GLN A 33 36.50 26.28 -126.95
C GLN A 33 36.80 27.42 -125.96
N GLN A 34 37.12 28.63 -126.45
CA GLN A 34 37.31 29.81 -125.60
C GLN A 34 36.03 30.20 -124.87
N GLN A 35 34.88 30.18 -125.54
CA GLN A 35 33.59 30.47 -124.93
C GLN A 35 33.24 29.45 -123.84
N GLN A 36 33.46 28.15 -124.09
CA GLN A 36 33.26 27.10 -123.09
C GLN A 36 34.19 27.27 -121.87
N LEU A 37 35.46 27.62 -122.09
CA LEU A 37 36.40 27.88 -121.00
C LEU A 37 35.98 29.08 -120.14
N GLN A 38 35.51 30.17 -120.77
CA GLN A 38 34.99 31.34 -120.05
C GLN A 38 33.73 31.00 -119.24
N GLU A 39 32.84 30.17 -119.79
CA GLU A 39 31.62 29.74 -119.10
C GLU A 39 31.94 28.86 -117.89
N ILE A 40 32.88 27.92 -118.02
CA ILE A 40 33.38 27.10 -116.91
C ILE A 40 34.03 27.97 -115.81
N GLN A 41 34.85 28.95 -116.18
CA GLN A 41 35.46 29.88 -115.22
C GLN A 41 34.39 30.67 -114.45
N ARG A 42 33.37 31.17 -115.15
CA ARG A 42 32.26 31.90 -114.54
C ARG A 42 31.44 31.03 -113.58
N GLN A 43 31.21 29.77 -113.92
CA GLN A 43 30.53 28.81 -113.03
C GLN A 43 31.38 28.51 -111.79
N LEU A 44 32.69 28.35 -111.93
CA LEU A 44 33.62 28.15 -110.81
C LEU A 44 33.65 29.35 -109.85
N GLU A 45 33.68 30.57 -110.38
CA GLU A 45 33.61 31.78 -109.56
C GLU A 45 32.28 31.92 -108.83
N LEU A 46 31.16 31.63 -109.50
CA LEU A 46 29.84 31.63 -108.88
C LEU A 46 29.74 30.59 -107.76
N GLN A 47 30.27 29.39 -107.98
CA GLN A 47 30.28 28.33 -106.97
C GLN A 47 31.13 28.71 -105.75
N ARG A 48 32.28 29.36 -105.95
CA ARG A 48 33.11 29.88 -104.85
C ARG A 48 32.35 30.93 -104.04
N ALA A 49 31.70 31.88 -104.69
CA ALA A 49 30.91 32.91 -104.01
C ALA A 49 29.73 32.31 -103.21
N ILE A 50 29.06 31.28 -103.73
CA ILE A 50 27.99 30.57 -103.00
C ILE A 50 28.55 29.87 -101.76
N ASN A 51 29.67 29.15 -101.89
CA ASN A 51 30.28 28.43 -100.78
C ASN A 51 30.78 29.40 -99.69
N GLU A 52 31.38 30.53 -100.07
CA GLU A 52 31.82 31.57 -99.13
C GLU A 52 30.63 32.17 -98.37
N ARG A 53 29.52 32.44 -99.07
CA ARG A 53 28.29 32.94 -98.44
C ARG A 53 27.69 31.93 -97.46
N GLN A 54 27.63 30.64 -97.83
CA GLN A 54 27.13 29.59 -96.96
C GLN A 54 27.99 29.46 -95.70
N LYS A 55 29.32 29.49 -95.85
CA LYS A 55 30.24 29.45 -94.72
C LYS A 55 30.06 30.65 -93.78
N ALA A 56 29.93 31.86 -94.33
CA ALA A 56 29.66 33.06 -93.53
C ALA A 56 28.30 33.00 -92.80
N GLU A 57 27.26 32.45 -93.43
CA GLU A 57 25.95 32.26 -92.78
C GLU A 57 26.01 31.20 -91.66
N GLU A 58 26.76 30.12 -91.82
CA GLU A 58 26.98 29.11 -90.76
C GLU A 58 27.80 29.68 -89.59
N GLU A 59 28.86 30.44 -89.88
CA GLU A 59 29.65 31.14 -88.87
C GLU A 59 28.81 32.16 -88.09
N SER A 60 27.93 32.91 -88.77
CA SER A 60 27.01 33.84 -88.10
C SER A 60 26.00 33.13 -87.20
N LYS A 61 25.42 32.01 -87.65
CA LYS A 61 24.44 31.23 -86.86
C LYS A 61 25.09 30.58 -85.64
N THR A 62 26.31 30.08 -85.79
CA THR A 62 27.07 29.48 -84.68
C THR A 62 27.47 30.51 -83.63
N GLU A 63 27.87 31.71 -84.04
CA GLU A 63 28.19 32.81 -83.13
C GLU A 63 26.95 33.32 -82.38
N GLU A 64 25.81 33.44 -83.05
CA GLU A 64 24.53 33.80 -82.41
C GLU A 64 24.09 32.74 -81.38
N ALA A 65 24.23 31.45 -81.71
CA ALA A 65 23.95 30.36 -80.79
C ALA A 65 24.89 30.38 -79.56
N ARG A 66 26.18 30.72 -79.75
CA ARG A 66 27.15 30.87 -78.66
C ARG A 66 26.75 32.00 -77.71
N MET A 67 26.44 33.19 -78.25
CA MET A 67 26.02 34.34 -77.44
C MET A 67 24.72 34.07 -76.67
N ASN A 68 23.75 33.41 -77.29
CA ASN A 68 22.49 33.04 -76.62
C ASN A 68 22.71 32.02 -75.50
N ARG A 69 23.65 31.09 -75.68
CA ARG A 69 24.04 30.13 -74.63
C ARG A 69 24.71 30.83 -73.45
N GLU A 70 25.65 31.73 -73.71
CA GLU A 70 26.35 32.49 -72.66
C GLU A 70 25.38 33.36 -71.85
N LYS A 71 24.43 34.03 -72.50
CA LYS A 71 23.37 34.80 -71.81
C LYS A 71 22.51 33.91 -70.90
N ARG A 72 22.07 32.75 -71.38
CA ARG A 72 21.29 31.79 -70.58
C ARG A 72 22.09 31.25 -69.40
N GLU A 73 23.37 30.93 -69.59
CA GLU A 73 24.24 30.47 -68.51
C GLU A 73 24.46 31.56 -67.45
N ALA A 74 24.57 32.83 -67.85
CA ALA A 74 24.66 33.96 -66.93
C ALA A 74 23.35 34.19 -66.15
N GLU A 75 22.19 34.08 -66.80
CA GLU A 75 20.87 34.16 -66.15
C GLU A 75 20.69 33.04 -65.11
N ILE A 76 21.00 31.79 -65.47
CA ILE A 76 20.91 30.65 -64.55
C ILE A 76 21.83 30.83 -63.33
N LYS A 77 23.05 31.34 -63.53
CA LYS A 77 23.98 31.64 -62.43
C LYS A 77 23.42 32.71 -61.50
N LYS A 78 22.86 33.78 -62.05
CA LYS A 78 22.24 34.85 -61.27
C LYS A 78 21.05 34.35 -60.45
N GLU A 79 20.14 33.60 -61.07
CA GLU A 79 19.01 32.99 -60.36
C GLU A 79 19.46 32.02 -59.26
N ALA A 80 20.51 31.23 -59.51
CA ALA A 80 21.04 30.31 -58.51
C ALA A 80 21.64 31.06 -57.32
N GLU A 81 22.30 32.19 -57.55
CA GLU A 81 22.82 33.05 -56.49
C GLU A 81 21.70 33.73 -55.68
N ASP A 82 20.66 34.24 -56.35
CA ASP A 82 19.50 34.83 -55.69
C ASP A 82 18.74 33.80 -54.84
N ARG A 83 18.56 32.56 -55.35
CA ARG A 83 17.99 31.45 -54.57
C ARG A 83 18.82 31.13 -53.32
N ARG A 84 20.16 31.12 -53.43
CA ARG A 84 21.05 30.90 -52.27
C ARG A 84 20.92 32.01 -51.22
N ARG A 85 20.87 33.27 -51.66
CA ARG A 85 20.69 34.43 -50.76
C ARG A 85 19.36 34.35 -50.01
N GLU A 86 18.29 33.95 -50.68
CA GLU A 86 16.98 33.81 -50.04
C GLU A 86 16.95 32.64 -49.04
N THR A 87 17.57 31.50 -49.37
CA THR A 87 17.69 30.38 -48.40
C THR A 87 18.48 30.78 -47.16
N ASP A 88 19.58 31.52 -47.32
CA ASP A 88 20.38 32.02 -46.20
C ASP A 88 19.59 33.02 -45.35
N ARG A 89 18.80 33.89 -45.98
CA ARG A 89 17.92 34.84 -45.29
C ARG A 89 16.86 34.12 -44.46
N LEU A 90 16.18 33.13 -45.03
CA LEU A 90 15.18 32.33 -44.33
C LEU A 90 15.81 31.56 -43.16
N HIS A 91 16.99 30.99 -43.35
CA HIS A 91 17.71 30.28 -42.29
C HIS A 91 18.07 31.22 -41.12
N ARG A 92 18.54 32.44 -41.41
CA ARG A 92 18.81 33.46 -40.37
C ARG A 92 17.56 33.84 -39.59
N ILE A 93 16.43 34.03 -40.26
CA ILE A 93 15.13 34.34 -39.63
C ILE A 93 14.70 33.17 -38.73
N GLN A 94 14.78 31.93 -39.22
CA GLN A 94 14.41 30.75 -38.45
C GLN A 94 15.30 30.59 -37.20
N MET A 95 16.61 30.81 -37.32
CA MET A 95 17.54 30.77 -36.20
C MET A 95 17.27 31.89 -35.18
N ALA A 96 16.90 33.09 -35.63
CA ALA A 96 16.52 34.18 -34.75
C ALA A 96 15.25 33.85 -33.94
N HIS A 97 14.23 33.29 -34.58
CA HIS A 97 13.02 32.83 -33.90
C HIS A 97 13.29 31.70 -32.89
N LEU A 98 14.16 30.75 -33.24
CA LEU A 98 14.54 29.67 -32.33
C LEU A 98 15.25 30.21 -31.08
N LYS A 99 16.19 31.14 -31.27
CA LYS A 99 16.88 31.82 -30.16
C LYS A 99 15.93 32.63 -29.29
N ALA A 100 14.99 33.36 -29.89
CA ALA A 100 13.96 34.11 -29.15
C ALA A 100 13.11 33.18 -28.28
N ARG A 101 12.62 32.07 -28.84
CA ARG A 101 11.86 31.06 -28.08
C ARG A 101 12.66 30.43 -26.94
N GLN A 102 13.97 30.18 -27.15
CA GLN A 102 14.84 29.65 -26.10
C GLN A 102 15.03 30.67 -24.97
N ASN A 103 15.18 31.96 -25.29
CA ASN A 103 15.30 33.01 -24.29
C ASN A 103 13.99 33.18 -23.50
N GLU A 104 12.84 33.17 -24.16
CA GLU A 104 11.52 33.22 -23.50
C GLU A 104 11.35 32.06 -22.51
N ARG A 105 11.68 30.82 -22.91
CA ARG A 105 11.64 29.66 -22.02
C ARG A 105 12.56 29.82 -20.80
N ARG A 106 13.78 30.31 -21.00
CA ARG A 106 14.73 30.56 -19.90
C ARG A 106 14.22 31.63 -18.93
N GLU A 107 13.59 32.69 -19.43
CA GLU A 107 12.98 33.72 -18.57
C GLU A 107 11.78 33.18 -17.80
N GLU A 108 10.95 32.35 -18.43
CA GLU A 108 9.80 31.70 -17.77
C GLU A 108 10.25 30.74 -16.67
N GLU A 109 11.28 29.91 -16.94
CA GLU A 109 11.90 29.04 -15.94
C GLU A 109 12.46 29.84 -14.76
N ARG A 110 13.15 30.97 -15.02
CA ARG A 110 13.65 31.84 -13.94
C ARG A 110 12.52 32.41 -13.09
N ARG A 111 11.42 32.85 -13.70
CA ARG A 111 10.24 33.34 -12.96
C ARG A 111 9.61 32.26 -12.10
N ARG A 112 9.46 31.03 -12.63
CA ARG A 112 8.94 29.89 -11.86
C ARG A 112 9.85 29.55 -10.69
N GLN A 113 11.16 29.59 -10.87
CA GLN A 113 12.12 29.36 -9.79
C GLN A 113 12.02 30.46 -8.71
N GLU A 114 11.93 31.73 -9.10
CA GLU A 114 11.75 32.85 -8.16
C GLU A 114 10.43 32.75 -7.37
N GLU A 115 9.35 32.28 -8.00
CA GLU A 115 8.06 32.03 -7.35
C GLU A 115 8.13 30.83 -6.40
N ALA A 116 8.78 29.74 -6.80
CA ALA A 116 9.00 28.57 -5.96
C ALA A 116 9.83 28.91 -4.72
N ASP A 117 10.89 29.70 -4.86
CA ASP A 117 11.73 30.15 -3.75
C ASP A 117 10.95 31.05 -2.76
N LYS A 118 10.03 31.89 -3.27
CA LYS A 118 9.12 32.70 -2.43
C LYS A 118 8.14 31.81 -1.67
N LEU A 119 7.53 30.83 -2.35
CA LEU A 119 6.61 29.89 -1.73
C LEU A 119 7.30 29.07 -0.64
N TYR A 120 8.51 28.56 -0.93
CA TYR A 120 9.31 27.82 0.03
C TYR A 120 9.63 28.65 1.28
N LYS A 121 10.02 29.92 1.13
CA LYS A 121 10.27 30.81 2.27
C LYS A 121 9.00 31.06 3.09
N PHE A 122 7.86 31.23 2.43
CA PHE A 122 6.57 31.41 3.10
C PHE A 122 6.16 30.15 3.89
N GLU A 123 6.30 28.96 3.31
CA GLU A 123 6.02 27.70 3.99
C GLU A 123 6.91 27.48 5.21
N GLN A 124 8.20 27.82 5.12
CA GLN A 124 9.11 27.76 6.27
C GLN A 124 8.68 28.71 7.40
N GLU A 125 8.16 29.89 7.06
CA GLU A 125 7.65 30.84 8.06
C GLU A 125 6.36 30.33 8.72
N GLN A 126 5.45 29.72 7.95
CA GLN A 126 4.23 29.09 8.50
C GLN A 126 4.58 27.94 9.44
N ARG A 127 5.49 27.04 9.03
CA ARG A 127 5.94 25.93 9.89
C ARG A 127 6.54 26.43 11.21
N LYS A 128 7.30 27.54 11.19
CA LYS A 128 7.82 28.15 12.42
C LYS A 128 6.70 28.69 13.32
N ARG A 129 5.72 29.38 12.75
CA ARG A 129 4.57 29.90 13.50
C ARG A 129 3.73 28.77 14.10
N GLU A 130 3.46 27.73 13.34
CA GLU A 130 2.74 26.53 13.81
C GLU A 130 3.50 25.82 14.94
N ALA A 131 4.82 25.66 14.81
CA ALA A 131 5.65 25.09 15.86
C ALA A 131 5.63 25.93 17.15
N GLU A 132 5.63 27.26 17.05
CA GLU A 132 5.49 28.15 18.21
C GLU A 132 4.12 28.03 18.87
N ILE A 133 3.04 27.93 18.09
CA ILE A 133 1.68 27.72 18.63
C ILE A 133 1.60 26.39 19.36
N GLN A 134 2.06 25.28 18.74
CA GLN A 134 2.07 23.96 19.37
C GLN A 134 2.91 23.94 20.65
N LYS A 135 4.02 24.68 20.68
CA LYS A 135 4.84 24.81 21.89
C LYS A 135 4.06 25.47 23.03
N ARG A 136 3.36 26.58 22.76
CA ARG A 136 2.52 27.27 23.76
C ARG A 136 1.38 26.37 24.25
N GLU A 137 0.70 25.66 23.35
CA GLU A 137 -0.38 24.74 23.72
C GLU A 137 0.12 23.59 24.62
N ARG A 138 1.32 23.05 24.34
CA ARG A 138 1.94 22.03 25.20
C ARG A 138 2.32 22.57 26.57
N GLU A 139 2.84 23.79 26.64
CA GLU A 139 3.16 24.44 27.92
C GLU A 139 1.89 24.68 28.75
N GLU A 140 0.80 25.15 28.14
CA GLU A 140 -0.48 25.36 28.81
C GLU A 140 -1.13 24.03 29.25
N ALA A 141 -1.05 22.98 28.43
CA ALA A 141 -1.54 21.66 28.78
C ALA A 141 -0.77 21.04 29.96
N ALA A 142 0.57 21.18 29.96
CA ALA A 142 1.41 20.70 31.06
C ALA A 142 1.15 21.46 32.37
N GLU A 143 0.78 22.74 32.30
CA GLU A 143 0.41 23.53 33.47
C GLU A 143 -0.95 23.09 34.05
N LYS A 144 -1.95 22.87 33.19
CA LYS A 144 -3.26 22.30 33.59
C LYS A 144 -3.12 20.91 34.20
N GLU A 145 -2.25 20.06 33.64
CA GLU A 145 -1.99 18.73 34.18
C GLU A 145 -1.38 18.79 35.58
N LYS A 146 -0.41 19.69 35.81
CA LYS A 146 0.15 19.93 37.15
C LYS A 146 -0.89 20.44 38.15
N GLU A 147 -1.85 21.24 37.71
CA GLU A 147 -2.95 21.72 38.55
C GLU A 147 -3.89 20.58 38.94
N ILE A 148 -4.31 19.74 38.00
CA ILE A 148 -5.12 18.54 38.26
C ILE A 148 -4.40 17.60 39.24
N LEU A 149 -3.10 17.38 39.05
CA LEU A 149 -2.32 16.51 39.94
C LEU A 149 -2.28 17.05 41.38
N ARG A 150 -2.17 18.37 41.55
CA ARG A 150 -2.21 19.01 42.88
C ARG A 150 -3.57 18.84 43.54
N GLU A 151 -4.66 19.01 42.80
CA GLU A 151 -6.02 18.79 43.32
C GLU A 151 -6.27 17.32 43.70
N MET A 152 -5.79 16.37 42.89
CA MET A 152 -5.87 14.95 43.20
C MET A 152 -5.11 14.62 44.48
N HIS A 153 -3.86 15.09 44.63
CA HIS A 153 -3.08 14.86 45.85
C HIS A 153 -3.75 15.46 47.10
N ALA A 154 -4.38 16.63 46.99
CA ALA A 154 -5.11 17.23 48.10
C ALA A 154 -6.33 16.38 48.52
N ARG A 155 -7.09 15.84 47.55
CA ARG A 155 -8.21 14.94 47.82
C ARG A 155 -7.76 13.61 48.42
N ASP A 156 -6.65 13.05 47.95
CA ASP A 156 -6.10 11.81 48.49
C ASP A 156 -5.63 11.97 49.94
N GLN A 157 -5.03 13.13 50.26
CA GLN A 157 -4.67 13.47 51.65
C GLN A 157 -5.91 13.60 52.55
N GLU A 158 -6.94 14.32 52.10
CA GLU A 158 -8.20 14.45 52.83
C GLU A 158 -8.88 13.09 53.05
N TYR A 159 -8.89 12.23 52.03
CA TYR A 159 -9.43 10.88 52.12
C TYR A 159 -8.66 10.02 53.13
N ALA A 160 -7.32 10.07 53.11
CA ALA A 160 -6.48 9.34 54.06
C ALA A 160 -6.70 9.78 55.52
N GLU A 161 -6.85 11.08 55.76
CA GLU A 161 -7.16 11.62 57.08
C GLU A 161 -8.54 11.16 57.58
N ASN A 162 -9.55 11.18 56.71
CA ASN A 162 -10.90 10.72 57.02
C ASN A 162 -10.94 9.21 57.33
N VAL A 163 -10.22 8.39 56.57
CA VAL A 163 -10.09 6.95 56.83
C VAL A 163 -9.42 6.69 58.18
N MET A 164 -8.33 7.40 58.50
CA MET A 164 -7.67 7.27 59.81
C MET A 164 -8.59 7.66 60.97
N LYS A 165 -9.40 8.72 60.81
CA LYS A 165 -10.36 9.16 61.81
C LYS A 165 -11.45 8.09 62.03
N MET A 166 -12.00 7.56 60.95
CA MET A 166 -12.99 6.48 60.98
C MET A 166 -12.44 5.21 61.65
N GLN A 167 -11.21 4.80 61.32
CA GLN A 167 -10.55 3.64 61.93
C GLN A 167 -10.35 3.82 63.44
N LYS A 168 -9.97 5.02 63.90
CA LYS A 168 -9.83 5.33 65.33
C LYS A 168 -11.17 5.24 66.07
N GLU A 169 -12.26 5.74 65.47
CA GLU A 169 -13.59 5.65 66.08
C GLU A 169 -14.12 4.21 66.12
N MET A 170 -13.94 3.44 65.03
CA MET A 170 -14.27 2.02 65.00
C MET A 170 -13.51 1.22 66.05
N HIS A 171 -12.20 1.47 66.20
CA HIS A 171 -11.40 0.79 67.21
C HIS A 171 -11.88 1.12 68.63
N LYS A 172 -12.22 2.38 68.89
CA LYS A 172 -12.78 2.82 70.18
C LYS A 172 -14.13 2.15 70.48
N ALA A 173 -15.03 2.08 69.49
CA ALA A 173 -16.32 1.41 69.61
C ALA A 173 -16.18 -0.11 69.83
N SER A 174 -15.24 -0.74 69.13
CA SER A 174 -14.93 -2.17 69.29
C SER A 174 -14.40 -2.48 70.69
N LEU A 175 -13.52 -1.65 71.24
CA LEU A 175 -12.99 -1.81 72.59
C LEU A 175 -14.07 -1.67 73.67
N GLN A 176 -15.02 -0.76 73.44
CA GLN A 176 -16.15 -0.54 74.35
C GLN A 176 -17.13 -1.72 74.32
N ALA A 177 -17.45 -2.23 73.13
CA ALA A 177 -18.27 -3.44 72.98
C ALA A 177 -17.60 -4.68 73.60
N GLN A 178 -16.27 -4.79 73.55
CA GLN A 178 -15.53 -5.86 74.21
C GLN A 178 -15.67 -5.81 75.73
N LYS A 179 -15.53 -4.62 76.33
CA LYS A 179 -15.68 -4.43 77.78
C LYS A 179 -17.10 -4.74 78.26
N GLU A 180 -18.11 -4.27 77.53
CA GLU A 180 -19.52 -4.55 77.84
C GLU A 180 -19.83 -6.05 77.74
N LYS A 181 -19.26 -6.73 76.75
CA LYS A 181 -19.42 -8.18 76.56
C LYS A 181 -18.69 -9.00 77.63
N GLU A 182 -17.48 -8.59 78.04
CA GLU A 182 -16.77 -9.22 79.17
C GLU A 182 -17.54 -9.05 80.49
N GLU A 183 -18.16 -7.90 80.71
CA GLU A 183 -18.95 -7.63 81.90
C GLU A 183 -20.27 -8.44 81.91
N GLN A 184 -20.93 -8.57 80.75
CA GLN A 184 -22.08 -9.49 80.60
C GLN A 184 -21.68 -10.95 80.85
N ILE A 185 -20.57 -11.43 80.28
CA ILE A 185 -20.09 -12.80 80.51
C ILE A 185 -19.76 -13.03 81.99
N ARG A 186 -19.21 -12.03 82.67
CA ARG A 186 -18.91 -12.10 84.11
C ARG A 186 -20.19 -12.19 84.94
N GLN A 187 -21.20 -11.38 84.64
CA GLN A 187 -22.51 -11.44 85.30
C GLN A 187 -23.22 -12.78 85.05
N GLU A 188 -23.16 -13.30 83.82
CA GLU A 188 -23.73 -14.61 83.47
C GLU A 188 -22.99 -15.76 84.19
N ARG A 189 -21.65 -15.71 84.31
CA ARG A 189 -20.88 -16.68 85.09
C ARG A 189 -21.27 -16.68 86.56
N ASP A 190 -21.41 -15.50 87.18
CA ASP A 190 -21.78 -15.40 88.59
C ASP A 190 -23.18 -15.97 88.84
N VAL A 191 -24.13 -15.73 87.92
CA VAL A 191 -25.48 -16.31 87.95
C VAL A 191 -25.45 -17.83 87.73
N GLN A 192 -24.67 -18.32 86.77
CA GLN A 192 -24.52 -19.76 86.50
C GLN A 192 -23.85 -20.49 87.68
N GLN A 193 -22.90 -19.87 88.36
CA GLN A 193 -22.23 -20.45 89.52
C GLN A 193 -23.16 -20.53 90.73
N GLN A 194 -23.99 -19.51 90.96
CA GLN A 194 -25.07 -19.56 91.96
C GLN A 194 -26.15 -20.60 91.64
N MET A 195 -26.48 -20.80 90.36
CA MET A 195 -27.39 -21.85 89.93
C MET A 195 -26.76 -23.24 90.05
N ALA A 196 -25.47 -23.40 89.75
CA ALA A 196 -24.73 -24.66 89.90
C ALA A 196 -24.61 -25.08 91.37
N ASP A 197 -24.34 -24.15 92.30
CA ASP A 197 -24.30 -24.45 93.73
C ASP A 197 -25.68 -24.86 94.29
N LYS A 198 -26.76 -24.29 93.75
CA LYS A 198 -28.14 -24.71 94.06
C LYS A 198 -28.48 -26.07 93.43
N GLN A 199 -28.06 -26.33 92.19
CA GLN A 199 -28.28 -27.59 91.49
C GLN A 199 -27.48 -28.75 92.08
N ILE A 200 -26.24 -28.52 92.56
CA ILE A 200 -25.43 -29.54 93.25
C ILE A 200 -26.08 -29.96 94.59
N LYS A 201 -26.77 -29.03 95.26
CA LYS A 201 -27.53 -29.32 96.49
C LYS A 201 -28.77 -30.18 96.21
N VAL A 202 -29.47 -29.93 95.10
CA VAL A 202 -30.63 -30.71 94.65
C VAL A 202 -30.22 -32.07 94.03
N MET A 203 -29.10 -32.11 93.30
CA MET A 203 -28.53 -33.32 92.69
C MET A 203 -28.05 -34.35 93.71
N ARG A 204 -27.60 -33.94 94.91
CA ARG A 204 -27.27 -34.87 96.01
C ARG A 204 -28.51 -35.54 96.62
N GLU A 205 -29.69 -34.94 96.47
CA GLU A 205 -30.95 -35.52 96.94
C GLU A 205 -31.66 -36.35 95.88
N MET A 206 -31.50 -36.00 94.59
CA MET A 206 -32.08 -36.78 93.48
C MET A 206 -31.21 -37.97 93.02
N HIS A 207 -29.91 -38.06 93.39
CA HIS A 207 -29.03 -39.20 93.06
C HIS A 207 -29.31 -40.48 93.87
N LYS A 208 -30.57 -40.72 94.25
CA LYS A 208 -31.02 -42.02 94.76
C LYS A 208 -32.05 -42.70 93.85
N GLU A 209 -32.60 -42.01 92.87
CA GLU A 209 -33.57 -42.57 91.95
C GLU A 209 -33.32 -42.01 90.55
N GLU A 210 -33.28 -42.90 89.56
CA GLU A 210 -33.22 -42.62 88.13
C GLU A 210 -31.89 -42.08 87.59
N ILE A 211 -31.16 -42.94 86.87
CA ILE A 211 -31.12 -42.87 85.40
C ILE A 211 -30.71 -44.27 84.92
N ASN A 212 -31.74 -45.09 84.72
CA ASN A 212 -31.73 -46.18 83.77
C ASN A 212 -32.25 -45.60 82.45
N SER A 213 -31.72 -46.07 81.32
CA SER A 213 -32.11 -45.76 79.93
C SER A 213 -31.57 -44.46 79.30
N SER A 214 -30.40 -44.59 78.66
CA SER A 214 -30.01 -43.75 77.53
C SER A 214 -29.67 -44.67 76.36
N GLN A 215 -30.63 -44.85 75.44
CA GLN A 215 -30.34 -45.33 74.10
C GLN A 215 -31.25 -44.65 73.07
N SER A 216 -30.63 -44.35 71.92
CA SER A 216 -31.24 -44.07 70.62
C SER A 216 -31.51 -42.61 70.22
N ARG A 217 -30.45 -41.88 69.82
CA ARG A 217 -30.53 -40.72 68.90
C ARG A 217 -29.37 -40.64 67.87
N HIS A 218 -28.69 -41.75 67.58
CA HIS A 218 -27.56 -41.74 66.61
C HIS A 218 -27.92 -42.33 65.23
N GLY A 219 -29.06 -43.01 65.08
CA GLY A 219 -29.43 -43.66 63.81
C GLY A 219 -30.09 -42.74 62.77
N GLU A 220 -30.83 -41.72 63.20
CA GLU A 220 -31.54 -40.81 62.28
C GLU A 220 -30.62 -39.76 61.66
N MET A 221 -29.63 -39.28 62.42
CA MET A 221 -28.66 -38.29 61.94
C MET A 221 -27.77 -38.83 60.82
N LEU A 222 -27.41 -40.11 60.86
CA LEU A 222 -26.60 -40.75 59.81
C LEU A 222 -27.36 -40.90 58.48
N LYS A 223 -28.68 -41.17 58.52
CA LYS A 223 -29.50 -41.29 57.30
C LYS A 223 -29.64 -39.97 56.56
N VAL A 224 -29.87 -38.88 57.29
CA VAL A 224 -30.00 -37.53 56.72
C VAL A 224 -28.71 -37.07 56.06
N ILE A 225 -27.54 -37.40 56.66
CA ILE A 225 -26.23 -37.04 56.11
C ILE A 225 -25.94 -37.83 54.81
N THR A 226 -26.26 -39.12 54.75
CA THR A 226 -26.06 -39.92 53.52
C THR A 226 -26.96 -39.49 52.37
N GLU A 227 -28.24 -39.14 52.64
CA GLU A 227 -29.15 -38.65 51.61
C GLU A 227 -28.70 -37.30 51.02
N GLN A 228 -28.18 -36.39 51.85
CA GLN A 228 -27.65 -35.12 51.34
C GLN A 228 -26.38 -35.28 50.50
N LEU A 229 -25.52 -36.25 50.84
CA LEU A 229 -24.31 -36.53 50.07
C LEU A 229 -24.61 -37.16 48.69
N GLU A 230 -25.65 -37.98 48.55
CA GLU A 230 -26.07 -38.53 47.25
C GLU A 230 -26.70 -37.48 46.32
N ILE A 231 -27.48 -36.54 46.89
CA ILE A 231 -28.05 -35.42 46.13
C ILE A 231 -26.93 -34.51 45.60
N GLN A 232 -25.88 -34.27 46.39
CA GLN A 232 -24.68 -33.53 45.98
C GLN A 232 -23.92 -34.25 44.85
N LYS A 233 -23.72 -35.56 44.95
CA LYS A 233 -23.06 -36.36 43.88
C LYS A 233 -23.80 -36.28 42.55
N LYS A 234 -25.13 -36.45 42.55
CA LYS A 234 -25.96 -36.35 41.33
C LYS A 234 -25.94 -34.95 40.71
N ARG A 235 -25.87 -33.88 41.52
CA ARG A 235 -25.70 -32.51 41.01
C ARG A 235 -24.34 -32.32 40.33
N ASN A 236 -23.28 -32.87 40.91
CA ASN A 236 -21.93 -32.78 40.35
C ASN A 236 -21.77 -33.61 39.06
N GLU A 237 -22.37 -34.80 38.97
CA GLU A 237 -22.40 -35.58 37.72
C GLU A 237 -23.09 -34.80 36.60
N LYS A 238 -24.24 -34.15 36.88
CA LYS A 238 -24.96 -33.34 35.90
C LYS A 238 -24.16 -32.11 35.46
N LEU A 239 -23.37 -31.52 36.36
CA LEU A 239 -22.47 -30.41 36.06
C LEU A 239 -21.31 -30.86 35.17
N MET A 240 -20.73 -32.03 35.45
CA MET A 240 -19.66 -32.63 34.63
C MET A 240 -20.16 -33.03 33.23
N GLN A 241 -21.40 -33.52 33.12
CA GLN A 241 -22.03 -33.83 31.83
C GLN A 241 -22.22 -32.56 30.98
N ASN A 242 -22.72 -31.47 31.58
CA ASN A 242 -22.87 -30.19 30.91
C ASN A 242 -21.51 -29.62 30.46
N PHE A 243 -20.46 -29.82 31.27
CA PHE A 243 -19.10 -29.39 30.93
C PHE A 243 -18.53 -30.19 29.76
N ALA A 244 -18.75 -31.51 29.74
CA ALA A 244 -18.38 -32.39 28.63
C ALA A 244 -19.11 -32.01 27.34
N ASP A 245 -20.41 -31.73 27.40
CA ASP A 245 -21.21 -31.28 26.26
C ASP A 245 -20.73 -29.90 25.74
N LEU A 246 -20.35 -28.99 26.65
CA LEU A 246 -19.80 -27.69 26.28
C LEU A 246 -18.44 -27.84 25.60
N LEU A 247 -17.53 -28.66 26.15
CA LEU A 247 -16.24 -28.98 25.53
C LEU A 247 -16.40 -29.66 24.17
N GLN A 248 -17.41 -30.52 24.02
CA GLN A 248 -17.73 -31.15 22.73
C GLN A 248 -18.25 -30.10 21.72
N GLN A 249 -19.06 -29.14 22.17
CA GLN A 249 -19.49 -27.99 21.36
C GLN A 249 -18.33 -27.07 20.98
N PHE A 250 -17.40 -26.78 21.89
CA PHE A 250 -16.19 -26.03 21.61
C PHE A 250 -15.29 -26.75 20.61
N THR A 251 -15.09 -28.05 20.80
CA THR A 251 -14.27 -28.87 19.91
C THR A 251 -14.92 -28.94 18.53
N LYS A 252 -16.25 -29.07 18.46
CA LYS A 252 -17.01 -29.02 17.22
C LYS A 252 -16.91 -27.66 16.55
N CYS A 253 -17.11 -26.56 17.27
CA CYS A 253 -17.03 -25.21 16.70
C CYS A 253 -15.59 -24.84 16.27
N ARG A 254 -14.58 -25.30 17.02
CA ARG A 254 -13.17 -25.21 16.66
C ARG A 254 -12.87 -26.03 15.40
N ASN A 255 -13.37 -27.26 15.31
CA ASN A 255 -13.14 -28.12 14.14
C ASN A 255 -13.95 -27.66 12.92
N ASP A 256 -15.15 -27.12 13.12
CA ASP A 256 -15.97 -26.50 12.07
C ASP A 256 -15.25 -25.23 11.57
N PHE A 257 -14.74 -24.37 12.47
CA PHE A 257 -13.89 -23.23 12.13
C PHE A 257 -12.59 -23.64 11.41
N LEU A 258 -11.86 -24.63 11.92
CA LEU A 258 -10.67 -25.19 11.28
C LEU A 258 -10.98 -25.87 9.93
N SER A 259 -12.20 -26.38 9.72
CA SER A 259 -12.65 -26.91 8.43
C SER A 259 -13.01 -25.82 7.42
N TYR A 260 -13.32 -24.60 7.89
CA TYR A 260 -13.37 -23.37 7.08
C TYR A 260 -11.97 -22.82 6.78
N VAL A 261 -10.99 -23.06 7.67
CA VAL A 261 -9.55 -22.92 7.39
C VAL A 261 -9.05 -24.12 6.56
N LYS A 262 -9.85 -24.55 5.57
CA LYS A 262 -9.30 -25.33 4.46
C LYS A 262 -8.33 -24.42 3.72
N GLU A 263 -7.15 -24.98 3.50
CA GLU A 263 -6.02 -24.38 2.83
C GLU A 263 -6.45 -23.48 1.67
N LYS A 264 -5.70 -22.37 1.52
CA LYS A 264 -5.48 -21.58 0.30
C LYS A 264 -6.53 -21.84 -0.80
N PRO A 265 -7.23 -20.82 -1.34
CA PRO A 265 -7.18 -20.79 -2.79
C PRO A 265 -5.69 -20.78 -3.13
N GLU A 266 -5.17 -21.85 -3.72
CA GLU A 266 -3.95 -21.80 -4.52
C GLU A 266 -4.27 -20.83 -5.66
N ASN A 267 -4.26 -19.56 -5.29
CA ASN A 267 -4.12 -18.50 -6.22
C ASN A 267 -2.67 -18.65 -6.65
N ASP A 268 -2.47 -19.29 -7.80
CA ASP A 268 -1.31 -19.11 -8.66
C ASP A 268 -1.26 -17.64 -9.13
N ILE A 269 -1.30 -16.70 -8.18
CA ILE A 269 -0.99 -15.30 -8.43
C ILE A 269 0.52 -15.31 -8.62
N VAL A 270 0.89 -15.40 -9.89
CA VAL A 270 2.23 -15.07 -10.34
C VAL A 270 2.43 -13.60 -10.01
N ILE A 271 3.23 -13.35 -8.97
CA ILE A 271 3.62 -12.01 -8.58
C ILE A 271 4.51 -11.48 -9.72
N SER A 272 4.23 -10.27 -10.23
CA SER A 272 5.08 -9.69 -11.26
C SER A 272 6.47 -9.35 -10.70
N GLU A 273 7.50 -9.36 -11.55
CA GLU A 273 8.86 -8.99 -11.15
C GLU A 273 8.90 -7.60 -10.48
N ASP A 274 8.12 -6.65 -10.98
CA ASP A 274 7.97 -5.30 -10.41
C ASP A 274 7.45 -5.31 -8.95
N MET A 275 6.51 -6.21 -8.65
CA MET A 275 5.93 -6.35 -7.32
C MET A 275 6.92 -7.03 -6.36
N GLU A 276 7.67 -8.03 -6.83
CA GLU A 276 8.75 -8.64 -6.03
C GLU A 276 9.86 -7.62 -5.71
N GLU A 277 10.24 -6.78 -6.68
CA GLU A 277 11.20 -5.71 -6.46
C GLU A 277 10.66 -4.69 -5.43
N THR A 278 9.38 -4.35 -5.52
CA THR A 278 8.72 -3.46 -4.54
C THR A 278 8.76 -4.06 -3.13
N MET A 279 8.43 -5.35 -2.97
CA MET A 279 8.51 -6.04 -1.67
C MET A 279 9.95 -6.08 -1.14
N ARG A 280 10.94 -6.30 -2.02
CA ARG A 280 12.36 -6.32 -1.64
C ARG A 280 12.83 -4.94 -1.14
N LYS A 281 12.43 -3.85 -1.83
CA LYS A 281 12.71 -2.48 -1.41
C LYS A 281 12.04 -2.16 -0.08
N ALA A 282 10.76 -2.46 0.05
CA ALA A 282 9.99 -2.24 1.28
C ALA A 282 10.60 -2.98 2.50
N LYS A 283 11.06 -4.23 2.30
CA LYS A 283 11.79 -5.00 3.33
C LYS A 283 13.11 -4.34 3.75
N ALA A 284 13.84 -3.80 2.78
CA ALA A 284 15.10 -3.10 3.04
C ALA A 284 14.88 -1.75 3.75
N ASP A 285 13.87 -0.98 3.32
CA ASP A 285 13.53 0.33 3.89
C ASP A 285 13.09 0.23 5.35
N LEU A 286 12.35 -0.84 5.70
CA LEU A 286 11.95 -1.14 7.07
C LEU A 286 13.00 -1.93 7.88
N ASN A 287 14.12 -2.32 7.25
CA ASN A 287 15.19 -3.11 7.84
C ASN A 287 14.68 -4.37 8.59
N LEU A 288 13.76 -5.11 7.96
CA LEU A 288 13.18 -6.33 8.55
C LEU A 288 14.18 -7.49 8.49
N ASP A 289 14.25 -8.31 9.55
CA ASP A 289 14.94 -9.60 9.47
C ASP A 289 14.03 -10.61 8.78
N THR A 290 14.27 -10.82 7.49
CA THR A 290 13.49 -11.75 6.66
C THR A 290 14.11 -13.14 6.59
N VAL A 291 15.24 -13.37 7.27
CA VAL A 291 15.99 -14.63 7.22
C VAL A 291 15.72 -15.46 8.46
N ASN A 292 15.77 -14.84 9.65
CA ASN A 292 15.64 -15.55 10.93
C ASN A 292 14.29 -15.33 11.60
N CYS A 293 13.55 -14.30 11.19
CA CYS A 293 12.31 -13.88 11.83
C CYS A 293 11.10 -13.99 10.91
N TYR A 294 9.93 -14.19 11.52
CA TYR A 294 8.63 -14.07 10.88
C TYR A 294 7.94 -12.81 11.38
N ASN A 295 7.66 -11.88 10.48
CA ASN A 295 7.27 -10.51 10.78
C ASN A 295 5.76 -10.33 10.59
N PHE A 296 5.02 -10.23 11.70
CA PHE A 296 3.59 -9.91 11.69
C PHE A 296 3.39 -8.40 11.84
N ALA A 297 2.60 -7.80 10.95
CA ALA A 297 2.16 -6.42 11.11
C ALA A 297 0.68 -6.36 11.51
N PHE A 298 0.39 -5.61 12.58
CA PHE A 298 -0.97 -5.33 13.03
C PHE A 298 -1.42 -4.01 12.43
N VAL A 299 -2.46 -4.06 11.60
CA VAL A 299 -2.96 -2.93 10.81
C VAL A 299 -4.44 -2.74 11.05
N GLY A 300 -4.98 -1.57 10.74
CA GLY A 300 -6.40 -1.25 10.93
C GLY A 300 -6.60 0.19 11.35
N HIS A 301 -7.84 0.67 11.33
CA HIS A 301 -8.16 2.07 11.62
C HIS A 301 -7.66 2.52 13.01
N THR A 302 -7.53 3.83 13.20
CA THR A 302 -7.16 4.39 14.51
C THR A 302 -8.21 4.00 15.55
N LYS A 303 -7.81 3.76 16.80
CA LYS A 303 -8.68 3.34 17.92
C LYS A 303 -9.33 1.97 17.78
N THR A 304 -8.92 1.11 16.85
CA THR A 304 -9.36 -0.30 16.82
C THR A 304 -8.71 -1.18 17.90
N GLY A 305 -7.91 -0.62 18.81
CA GLY A 305 -7.32 -1.38 19.93
C GLY A 305 -6.12 -2.26 19.56
N LYS A 306 -5.43 -1.97 18.45
CA LYS A 306 -4.23 -2.69 17.99
C LYS A 306 -3.13 -2.73 19.05
N SER A 307 -2.71 -1.57 19.54
CA SER A 307 -1.66 -1.45 20.56
C SER A 307 -2.02 -2.18 21.85
N SER A 308 -3.27 -2.04 22.33
CA SER A 308 -3.77 -2.81 23.49
C SER A 308 -3.77 -4.32 23.26
N LEU A 309 -4.10 -4.77 22.04
CA LEU A 309 -4.04 -6.19 21.69
C LEU A 309 -2.59 -6.71 21.69
N ILE A 310 -1.65 -5.94 21.17
CA ILE A 310 -0.21 -6.27 21.18
C ILE A 310 0.32 -6.32 22.62
N ASN A 311 -0.06 -5.36 23.46
CA ASN A 311 0.31 -5.35 24.88
C ASN A 311 -0.24 -6.59 25.59
N ALA A 312 -1.51 -6.91 25.40
CA ALA A 312 -2.15 -8.09 25.93
C ALA A 312 -1.46 -9.38 25.47
N MET A 313 -1.12 -9.47 24.18
CA MET A 313 -0.33 -10.58 23.64
C MET A 313 1.05 -10.71 24.29
N ARG A 314 1.61 -9.63 24.83
CA ARG A 314 2.88 -9.63 25.55
C ARG A 314 2.72 -9.81 27.06
N GLY A 315 1.49 -10.00 27.55
CA GLY A 315 1.18 -10.09 28.98
C GLY A 315 1.27 -8.73 29.71
N LEU A 316 1.38 -7.62 28.98
CA LEU A 316 1.59 -6.29 29.53
C LEU A 316 0.28 -5.52 29.68
N GLU A 317 0.21 -4.70 30.73
CA GLU A 317 -0.80 -3.66 30.85
C GLU A 317 -0.46 -2.47 29.94
N ASP A 318 -1.48 -1.74 29.50
CA ASP A 318 -1.32 -0.55 28.65
C ASP A 318 -0.55 0.59 29.35
N SER A 319 -0.48 0.57 30.69
CA SER A 319 0.27 1.51 31.53
C SER A 319 1.74 1.12 31.72
N HIS A 320 2.16 -0.07 31.26
CA HIS A 320 3.51 -0.57 31.49
C HIS A 320 4.55 0.23 30.68
N LEU A 321 5.76 0.43 31.23
CA LEU A 321 6.80 1.24 30.59
C LEU A 321 7.20 0.71 29.20
N ASP A 322 7.26 -0.61 29.06
CA ASP A 322 7.59 -1.29 27.80
C ASP A 322 6.37 -1.59 26.91
N ALA A 323 5.18 -1.08 27.26
CA ALA A 323 3.97 -1.23 26.46
C ALA A 323 4.06 -0.43 25.16
N ALA A 324 3.43 -0.94 24.10
CA ALA A 324 3.10 -0.13 22.94
C ALA A 324 2.18 1.01 23.40
N ALA A 325 2.54 2.24 23.05
CA ALA A 325 1.84 3.44 23.51
C ALA A 325 0.36 3.39 23.10
N VAL A 326 -0.54 3.63 24.06
CA VAL A 326 -1.98 3.69 23.83
C VAL A 326 -2.45 5.13 24.10
N GLY A 327 -3.14 5.75 23.14
CA GLY A 327 -3.57 7.14 23.26
C GLY A 327 -4.80 7.49 22.42
N ILE A 328 -5.40 8.65 22.71
CA ILE A 328 -6.60 9.19 22.01
C ILE A 328 -6.24 9.74 20.62
N THR A 329 -5.00 10.21 20.45
CA THR A 329 -4.34 10.59 19.18
C THR A 329 -3.37 9.49 18.75
N GLU A 330 -3.04 9.42 17.46
CA GLU A 330 -2.00 8.50 16.98
C GLU A 330 -0.70 8.75 17.72
N THR A 331 -0.32 7.81 18.59
CA THR A 331 0.84 7.90 19.49
C THR A 331 2.04 7.13 18.94
N THR A 332 1.85 6.39 17.84
CA THR A 332 2.88 5.60 17.16
C THR A 332 3.32 6.32 15.89
N HIS A 333 4.44 7.03 15.93
CA HIS A 333 5.06 7.65 14.74
C HIS A 333 6.17 6.78 14.13
N GLU A 334 6.69 5.80 14.88
CA GLU A 334 7.77 4.91 14.48
C GLU A 334 7.30 3.44 14.51
N ILE A 335 7.50 2.71 13.41
CA ILE A 335 7.25 1.27 13.33
C ILE A 335 8.34 0.54 14.14
N LYS A 336 7.96 -0.07 15.27
CA LYS A 336 8.88 -0.81 16.15
C LYS A 336 8.47 -2.27 16.31
N PRO A 337 9.43 -3.22 16.29
CA PRO A 337 9.15 -4.62 16.56
C PRO A 337 9.00 -4.90 18.06
N TYR A 338 8.11 -5.82 18.38
CA TYR A 338 7.96 -6.43 19.69
C TYR A 338 8.12 -7.94 19.59
N THR A 339 8.82 -8.55 20.54
CA THR A 339 8.99 -10.00 20.58
C THR A 339 7.74 -10.68 21.11
N PHE A 340 7.37 -11.80 20.50
CA PHE A 340 6.34 -12.69 21.02
C PHE A 340 6.75 -13.25 22.41
N PRO A 341 5.82 -13.36 23.39
CA PRO A 341 6.19 -13.69 24.78
C PRO A 341 6.68 -15.12 24.97
N ASP A 342 6.28 -16.05 24.10
CA ASP A 342 6.62 -17.46 24.24
C ASP A 342 8.11 -17.67 23.92
N PRO A 343 8.92 -18.19 24.87
CA PRO A 343 10.36 -18.40 24.66
C PRO A 343 10.70 -19.30 23.46
N GLY A 344 9.79 -20.19 23.06
CA GLY A 344 9.94 -21.03 21.87
C GLY A 344 9.76 -20.28 20.54
N PHE A 345 9.23 -19.06 20.58
CA PHE A 345 8.83 -18.26 19.42
C PHE A 345 9.53 -16.89 19.37
N LYS A 346 10.73 -16.76 19.91
CA LYS A 346 11.55 -15.51 19.84
C LYS A 346 11.82 -15.00 18.42
N HIS A 347 11.66 -15.86 17.40
CA HIS A 347 11.77 -15.52 15.99
C HIS A 347 10.51 -14.82 15.45
N VAL A 348 9.44 -14.73 16.24
CA VAL A 348 8.21 -14.03 15.87
C VAL A 348 8.30 -12.59 16.32
N LEU A 349 8.28 -11.68 15.36
CA LEU A 349 8.27 -10.24 15.58
C LEU A 349 6.89 -9.68 15.24
N ILE A 350 6.35 -8.87 16.15
CA ILE A 350 5.07 -8.20 16.03
C ILE A 350 5.31 -6.71 15.86
N TYR A 351 4.75 -6.11 14.83
CA TYR A 351 4.85 -4.69 14.54
C TYR A 351 3.50 -4.02 14.74
N ASP A 352 3.47 -2.97 15.56
CA ASP A 352 2.32 -2.08 15.68
C ASP A 352 2.40 -1.03 14.58
N ILE A 353 1.56 -1.16 13.56
CA ILE A 353 1.51 -0.18 12.48
C ILE A 353 0.52 0.91 12.89
N PRO A 354 0.85 2.20 12.66
CA PRO A 354 -0.06 3.31 12.91
C PRO A 354 -1.45 3.06 12.29
N GLY A 355 -2.49 3.72 12.81
CA GLY A 355 -3.82 3.59 12.24
C GLY A 355 -3.94 4.27 10.89
N ALA A 356 -4.73 3.70 9.97
CA ALA A 356 -5.19 4.48 8.83
C ALA A 356 -6.32 5.44 9.24
N GLY A 357 -6.50 6.52 8.47
CA GLY A 357 -7.63 7.44 8.62
C GLY A 357 -7.36 8.76 9.38
N THR A 358 -6.10 9.16 9.57
CA THR A 358 -5.75 10.52 10.02
C THR A 358 -5.67 11.50 8.84
N LEU A 359 -5.86 12.81 9.09
CA LEU A 359 -5.85 13.92 8.09
C LEU A 359 -4.56 14.01 7.23
N THR A 360 -3.56 13.19 7.53
CA THR A 360 -2.22 13.24 6.94
C THR A 360 -1.95 12.15 5.90
N HIS A 361 -2.81 11.15 5.70
CA HIS A 361 -2.55 10.05 4.77
C HIS A 361 -3.82 9.62 4.00
N ASP A 362 -3.73 9.58 2.67
CA ASP A 362 -4.79 9.03 1.82
C ASP A 362 -4.90 7.51 2.02
N ALA A 363 -6.12 7.00 2.24
CA ALA A 363 -6.36 5.58 2.43
C ALA A 363 -5.89 4.74 1.23
N ASN A 364 -5.87 5.34 0.04
CA ASN A 364 -5.42 4.67 -1.19
C ASN A 364 -3.90 4.42 -1.25
N SER A 365 -3.08 5.27 -0.62
CA SER A 365 -1.62 5.14 -0.62
C SER A 365 -1.09 4.48 0.65
N TYR A 366 -1.88 4.41 1.72
CA TYR A 366 -1.47 3.92 3.04
C TYR A 366 -0.73 2.58 3.02
N TYR A 367 -1.23 1.62 2.24
CA TYR A 367 -0.61 0.28 2.12
C TYR A 367 0.83 0.35 1.58
N GLN A 368 1.09 1.25 0.64
CA GLN A 368 2.41 1.48 0.04
C GLN A 368 3.27 2.38 0.94
N ASP A 369 2.70 3.46 1.46
CA ASP A 369 3.40 4.44 2.32
C ASP A 369 3.96 3.81 3.60
N LYS A 370 3.26 2.82 4.16
CA LYS A 370 3.71 2.05 5.33
C LYS A 370 4.40 0.75 4.98
N CYS A 371 4.69 0.52 3.69
CA CYS A 371 5.44 -0.64 3.22
C CYS A 371 4.82 -1.97 3.69
N LEU A 372 3.48 -2.10 3.70
CA LEU A 372 2.79 -3.24 4.32
C LEU A 372 3.10 -4.57 3.62
N CYS A 373 3.43 -4.54 2.33
CA CYS A 373 3.86 -5.72 1.58
C CYS A 373 5.22 -6.29 2.04
N ALA A 374 5.95 -5.58 2.90
CA ALA A 374 7.22 -6.06 3.44
C ALA A 374 7.05 -7.17 4.49
N PHE A 375 5.92 -7.19 5.19
CA PHE A 375 5.68 -8.12 6.30
C PHE A 375 5.28 -9.51 5.80
N ASP A 376 5.57 -10.54 6.60
CA ASP A 376 5.26 -11.93 6.24
C ASP A 376 3.79 -12.30 6.46
N CYS A 377 3.08 -11.53 7.31
CA CYS A 377 1.62 -11.67 7.49
C CYS A 377 1.02 -10.37 8.05
N LEU A 378 -0.18 -10.00 7.58
CA LEU A 378 -0.95 -8.92 8.19
C LEU A 378 -2.07 -9.45 9.09
N ILE A 379 -2.16 -8.87 10.28
CA ILE A 379 -3.29 -9.01 11.19
C ILE A 379 -4.12 -7.73 11.08
N ILE A 380 -5.28 -7.83 10.43
CA ILE A 380 -6.17 -6.70 10.16
C ILE A 380 -7.17 -6.58 11.31
N CYS A 381 -6.98 -5.57 12.15
CA CYS A 381 -7.77 -5.32 13.34
C CYS A 381 -8.95 -4.38 13.05
N ALA A 382 -10.16 -4.84 13.35
CA ALA A 382 -11.38 -4.05 13.30
C ALA A 382 -12.04 -3.96 14.67
N GLN A 383 -12.81 -2.91 14.91
CA GLN A 383 -13.55 -2.74 16.16
C GLN A 383 -14.98 -3.31 16.05
N ASP A 384 -15.85 -2.65 15.29
CA ASP A 384 -17.27 -2.98 15.24
C ASP A 384 -17.71 -3.55 13.88
N THR A 385 -17.35 -2.89 12.80
CA THR A 385 -17.64 -3.30 11.43
C THR A 385 -16.35 -3.26 10.63
N LEU A 386 -16.25 -4.06 9.57
CA LEU A 386 -15.14 -3.91 8.63
C LEU A 386 -15.32 -2.58 7.88
N GLY A 387 -14.39 -1.65 8.11
CA GLY A 387 -14.32 -0.41 7.34
C GLY A 387 -13.83 -0.66 5.93
N ARG A 388 -13.83 0.40 5.11
CA ARG A 388 -13.31 0.32 3.74
C ARG A 388 -11.82 0.04 3.75
N GLU A 389 -11.11 0.67 4.68
CA GLU A 389 -9.67 0.57 4.85
C GLU A 389 -9.23 -0.86 5.19
N GLU A 390 -9.93 -1.55 6.10
CA GLU A 390 -9.62 -2.95 6.42
C GLU A 390 -9.82 -3.88 5.20
N ILE A 391 -10.86 -3.62 4.40
CA ILE A 391 -11.13 -4.38 3.17
C ILE A 391 -10.04 -4.09 2.12
N ASP A 392 -9.66 -2.83 1.96
CA ASP A 392 -8.60 -2.43 1.02
C ASP A 392 -7.26 -3.06 1.37
N PHE A 393 -6.88 -3.09 2.66
CA PHE A 393 -5.68 -3.82 3.10
C PHE A 393 -5.74 -5.29 2.75
N ALA A 394 -6.89 -5.93 2.94
CA ALA A 394 -7.07 -7.32 2.61
C ALA A 394 -6.94 -7.58 1.11
N ILE A 395 -7.58 -6.74 0.27
CA ILE A 395 -7.50 -6.83 -1.19
C ILE A 395 -6.06 -6.64 -1.69
N GLN A 396 -5.35 -5.63 -1.19
CA GLN A 396 -3.96 -5.39 -1.57
C GLN A 396 -3.05 -6.54 -1.12
N SER A 397 -3.23 -7.06 0.09
CA SER A 397 -2.45 -8.20 0.59
C SER A 397 -2.63 -9.44 -0.25
N LEU A 398 -3.87 -9.71 -0.71
CA LEU A 398 -4.12 -10.81 -1.64
C LEU A 398 -3.37 -10.62 -2.97
N ARG A 399 -3.23 -9.39 -3.48
CA ARG A 399 -2.44 -9.12 -4.70
C ARG A 399 -0.96 -9.46 -4.51
N TYR A 400 -0.39 -9.17 -3.34
CA TYR A 400 0.99 -9.51 -2.99
C TYR A 400 1.16 -10.95 -2.49
N ASN A 401 0.12 -11.79 -2.57
CA ASN A 401 0.10 -13.15 -2.02
C ASN A 401 0.51 -13.21 -0.53
N GLN A 402 0.23 -12.14 0.21
CA GLN A 402 0.57 -11.99 1.61
C GLN A 402 -0.53 -12.60 2.48
N PRO A 403 -0.21 -13.55 3.38
CA PRO A 403 -1.18 -14.13 4.30
C PRO A 403 -1.81 -13.06 5.20
N ILE A 404 -3.12 -13.16 5.41
CA ILE A 404 -3.87 -12.26 6.29
C ILE A 404 -4.75 -13.02 7.28
N ALA A 405 -5.09 -12.35 8.38
CA ALA A 405 -6.17 -12.72 9.28
C ALA A 405 -6.89 -11.47 9.78
N PHE A 406 -8.21 -11.56 9.92
CA PHE A 406 -8.99 -10.51 10.56
C PHE A 406 -9.07 -10.77 12.07
N VAL A 407 -9.01 -9.70 12.85
CA VAL A 407 -9.19 -9.74 14.28
C VAL A 407 -10.18 -8.65 14.67
N ARG A 408 -11.32 -9.06 15.20
CA ARG A 408 -12.25 -8.15 15.84
C ARG A 408 -11.89 -8.00 17.31
N SER A 409 -11.40 -6.82 17.67
CA SER A 409 -11.02 -6.49 19.05
C SER A 409 -12.24 -6.05 19.87
N ARG A 410 -12.04 -5.85 21.18
CA ARG A 410 -13.02 -5.24 22.11
C ARG A 410 -14.37 -5.95 22.17
N CYS A 411 -14.38 -7.27 21.99
CA CYS A 411 -15.60 -8.07 22.07
C CYS A 411 -16.24 -8.05 23.48
N ASP A 412 -15.44 -7.77 24.51
CA ASP A 412 -15.86 -7.51 25.89
C ASP A 412 -16.84 -6.33 25.99
N ILE A 413 -16.51 -5.19 25.38
CA ILE A 413 -17.35 -3.99 25.41
C ILE A 413 -18.74 -4.25 24.85
N VAL A 414 -18.84 -5.04 23.77
CA VAL A 414 -20.13 -5.31 23.13
C VAL A 414 -21.01 -6.18 24.00
N LEU A 415 -20.44 -7.21 24.65
CA LEU A 415 -21.19 -8.04 25.60
C LEU A 415 -21.56 -7.26 26.86
N ASP A 416 -20.68 -6.39 27.36
CA ASP A 416 -20.97 -5.52 28.49
C ASP A 416 -22.12 -4.55 28.17
N ASN A 417 -22.14 -4.00 26.96
CA ASN A 417 -23.24 -3.15 26.51
C ASN A 417 -24.55 -3.94 26.41
N ALA A 418 -24.53 -5.17 25.88
CA ALA A 418 -25.70 -6.05 25.85
C ALA A 418 -26.22 -6.39 27.26
N LYS A 419 -25.31 -6.57 28.23
CA LYS A 419 -25.64 -6.78 29.65
C LYS A 419 -26.28 -5.53 30.26
N LYS A 420 -25.72 -4.34 30.00
CA LYS A 420 -26.26 -3.04 30.46
C LYS A 420 -27.65 -2.76 29.87
N MET A 421 -27.89 -3.14 28.61
CA MET A 421 -29.18 -3.04 27.94
C MET A 421 -30.19 -4.13 28.36
N LYS A 422 -29.80 -5.04 29.26
CA LYS A 422 -30.61 -6.17 29.75
C LYS A 422 -31.01 -7.17 28.66
N GLU A 423 -30.30 -7.20 27.53
CA GLU A 423 -30.49 -8.22 26.48
C GLU A 423 -29.95 -9.58 26.94
N ILE A 424 -28.88 -9.57 27.75
CA ILE A 424 -28.32 -10.74 28.42
C ILE A 424 -28.29 -10.53 29.93
N LYS A 425 -28.54 -11.60 30.70
CA LYS A 425 -28.57 -11.53 32.18
C LYS A 425 -27.17 -11.59 32.80
N LYS A 426 -26.28 -12.37 32.18
CA LYS A 426 -24.88 -12.54 32.58
C LYS A 426 -24.04 -12.80 31.34
N ILE A 427 -22.78 -12.41 31.41
CA ILE A 427 -21.78 -12.81 30.42
C ILE A 427 -21.36 -14.22 30.83
N ASP A 428 -21.74 -15.20 30.01
CA ASP A 428 -21.31 -16.58 30.14
C ASP A 428 -20.89 -17.09 28.77
N GLN A 429 -20.33 -18.29 28.73
CA GLN A 429 -19.80 -18.86 27.51
C GLN A 429 -20.85 -19.04 26.40
N ASN A 430 -22.11 -19.25 26.76
CA ASN A 430 -23.20 -19.37 25.79
C ASN A 430 -23.57 -18.00 25.20
N ALA A 431 -23.57 -16.94 26.01
CA ALA A 431 -23.74 -15.57 25.53
C ALA A 431 -22.61 -15.18 24.57
N VAL A 432 -21.36 -15.49 24.93
CA VAL A 432 -20.18 -15.28 24.07
C VAL A 432 -20.31 -16.04 22.76
N PHE A 433 -20.66 -17.33 22.80
CA PHE A 433 -20.84 -18.16 21.61
C PHE A 433 -21.92 -17.61 20.67
N LYS A 434 -23.08 -17.21 21.21
CA LYS A 434 -24.16 -16.61 20.41
C LYS A 434 -23.73 -15.29 19.78
N TYR A 435 -22.99 -14.48 20.52
CA TYR A 435 -22.45 -13.23 20.01
C TYR A 435 -21.47 -13.46 18.86
N ILE A 436 -20.47 -14.32 19.08
CA ILE A 436 -19.49 -14.69 18.05
C ILE A 436 -20.20 -15.22 16.81
N LYS A 437 -21.16 -16.14 16.96
CA LYS A 437 -21.91 -16.67 15.82
C LYS A 437 -22.63 -15.58 15.04
N LYS A 438 -23.38 -14.71 15.73
CA LYS A 438 -24.10 -13.58 15.12
C LYS A 438 -23.14 -12.64 14.38
N MET A 439 -21.98 -12.36 14.96
CA MET A 439 -21.01 -11.46 14.37
C MET A 439 -20.22 -12.09 13.23
N SER A 440 -19.95 -13.40 13.28
CA SER A 440 -19.40 -14.15 12.15
C SER A 440 -20.34 -14.12 10.96
N ASP A 441 -21.64 -14.32 11.16
CA ASP A 441 -22.64 -14.23 10.09
C ASP A 441 -22.67 -12.82 9.47
N PHE A 442 -22.57 -11.78 10.31
CA PHE A 442 -22.49 -10.40 9.84
C PHE A 442 -21.20 -10.13 9.04
N TYR A 443 -20.05 -10.57 9.54
CA TYR A 443 -18.75 -10.46 8.86
C TYR A 443 -18.77 -11.14 7.48
N ILE A 444 -19.31 -12.36 7.38
CA ILE A 444 -19.44 -13.08 6.11
C ILE A 444 -20.35 -12.29 5.14
N ALA A 445 -21.45 -11.74 5.64
CA ALA A 445 -22.38 -10.95 4.85
C ALA A 445 -21.80 -9.60 4.39
N GLU A 446 -20.98 -8.93 5.20
CA GLU A 446 -20.26 -7.71 4.81
C GLU A 446 -19.28 -8.02 3.67
N ILE A 447 -18.46 -9.05 3.81
CA ILE A 447 -17.49 -9.44 2.78
C ILE A 447 -18.17 -9.90 1.49
N ALA A 448 -19.30 -10.61 1.58
CA ALA A 448 -20.10 -11.00 0.41
C ALA A 448 -20.51 -9.83 -0.49
N ARG A 449 -20.62 -8.61 0.07
CA ARG A 449 -21.02 -7.40 -0.66
C ARG A 449 -19.83 -6.65 -1.25
N THR A 450 -18.60 -7.07 -0.96
CA THR A 450 -17.38 -6.46 -1.48
C THR A 450 -17.03 -7.00 -2.86
N GLU A 451 -16.06 -6.37 -3.53
CA GLU A 451 -15.55 -6.81 -4.83
C GLU A 451 -14.76 -8.13 -4.79
N LYS A 452 -14.47 -8.66 -3.58
CA LYS A 452 -13.67 -9.86 -3.35
C LYS A 452 -14.32 -10.80 -2.32
N PRO A 453 -15.40 -11.52 -2.69
CA PRO A 453 -16.08 -12.45 -1.78
C PRO A 453 -15.20 -13.61 -1.30
N GLU A 454 -14.07 -13.88 -1.96
CA GLU A 454 -13.10 -14.92 -1.54
C GLU A 454 -12.50 -14.63 -0.17
N LEU A 455 -12.53 -13.37 0.28
CA LEU A 455 -12.10 -12.95 1.62
C LEU A 455 -12.91 -13.62 2.74
N GLN A 456 -14.07 -14.22 2.46
CA GLN A 456 -14.83 -15.00 3.46
C GLN A 456 -14.06 -16.21 3.99
N ARG A 457 -13.05 -16.68 3.24
CA ARG A 457 -12.18 -17.79 3.65
C ARG A 457 -11.04 -17.35 4.55
N VAL A 458 -10.83 -16.04 4.72
CA VAL A 458 -9.80 -15.51 5.60
C VAL A 458 -10.23 -15.74 7.06
N PRO A 459 -9.36 -16.29 7.92
CA PRO A 459 -9.67 -16.48 9.33
C PRO A 459 -10.04 -15.17 10.01
N CYS A 460 -11.13 -15.18 10.77
CA CYS A 460 -11.60 -14.04 11.56
C CYS A 460 -11.71 -14.44 13.04
N PHE A 461 -10.94 -13.76 13.88
CA PHE A 461 -10.87 -14.02 15.32
C PHE A 461 -11.59 -12.94 16.10
N PHE A 462 -12.36 -13.32 17.11
CA PHE A 462 -13.04 -12.40 18.03
C PHE A 462 -12.28 -12.46 19.34
N VAL A 463 -11.73 -11.34 19.79
CA VAL A 463 -10.83 -11.32 20.94
C VAL A 463 -11.14 -10.15 21.87
N SER A 464 -10.87 -10.35 23.15
CA SER A 464 -10.69 -9.29 24.13
C SER A 464 -9.23 -9.18 24.53
N ALA A 465 -8.70 -7.96 24.58
CA ALA A 465 -7.35 -7.72 25.09
C ALA A 465 -7.23 -8.12 26.58
N TYR A 466 -8.31 -7.97 27.36
CA TYR A 466 -8.34 -8.39 28.77
C TYR A 466 -8.23 -9.90 28.88
N SER A 467 -9.17 -10.64 28.27
CA SER A 467 -9.15 -12.11 28.28
C SER A 467 -7.86 -12.69 27.71
N LEU A 468 -7.28 -12.06 26.70
CA LEU A 468 -6.02 -12.50 26.10
C LEU A 468 -4.84 -12.33 27.05
N ARG A 469 -4.78 -11.20 27.77
CA ARG A 469 -3.73 -10.95 28.76
C ARG A 469 -3.82 -11.93 29.92
N ASP A 470 -5.02 -12.16 30.45
CA ASP A 470 -5.26 -13.11 31.52
C ASP A 470 -4.77 -14.51 31.10
N LEU A 471 -5.12 -14.94 29.88
CA LEU A 471 -4.67 -16.22 29.32
C LEU A 471 -3.14 -16.32 29.18
N ILE A 472 -2.47 -15.25 28.73
CA ILE A 472 -1.00 -15.20 28.61
C ILE A 472 -0.33 -15.26 29.98
N ASN A 473 -0.93 -14.63 31.00
CA ASN A 473 -0.41 -14.59 32.36
C ASN A 473 -0.75 -15.85 33.18
N GLY A 474 -1.53 -16.79 32.60
CA GLY A 474 -1.94 -18.02 33.26
C GLY A 474 -3.12 -17.84 34.23
N GLU A 475 -3.83 -16.73 34.12
CA GLU A 475 -5.06 -16.44 34.85
C GLU A 475 -6.29 -16.99 34.12
N GLU A 476 -7.39 -17.22 34.84
CA GLU A 476 -8.64 -17.69 34.26
C GLU A 476 -9.53 -16.49 33.89
N PRO A 477 -9.76 -16.22 32.58
CA PRO A 477 -10.57 -15.08 32.17
C PRO A 477 -12.06 -15.29 32.48
N GLU A 478 -12.79 -14.20 32.75
CA GLU A 478 -14.24 -14.24 33.00
C GLU A 478 -15.03 -14.83 31.80
N ALA A 479 -14.52 -14.59 30.59
CA ALA A 479 -15.07 -15.08 29.33
C ALA A 479 -13.95 -15.38 28.32
N VAL A 480 -14.10 -16.51 27.61
CA VAL A 480 -13.16 -16.93 26.55
C VAL A 480 -13.84 -16.75 25.19
N TYR A 481 -13.19 -16.02 24.29
CA TYR A 481 -13.60 -15.83 22.90
C TYR A 481 -12.75 -16.73 21.99
N HIS A 482 -11.93 -16.15 21.10
CA HIS A 482 -11.02 -16.85 20.20
C HIS A 482 -9.53 -16.63 20.54
N GLU A 483 -9.19 -16.17 21.75
CA GLU A 483 -7.83 -15.81 22.16
C GLU A 483 -6.83 -16.95 21.93
N GLN A 484 -7.15 -18.15 22.41
CA GLN A 484 -6.27 -19.31 22.23
C GLN A 484 -6.12 -19.68 20.74
N ALA A 485 -7.21 -19.66 19.99
CA ALA A 485 -7.19 -19.98 18.55
C ALA A 485 -6.36 -18.95 17.76
N PHE A 486 -6.40 -17.68 18.17
CA PHE A 486 -5.60 -16.62 17.58
C PHE A 486 -4.11 -16.78 17.88
N LEU A 487 -3.75 -17.10 19.12
CA LEU A 487 -2.36 -17.42 19.49
C LEU A 487 -1.84 -18.65 18.73
N ASP A 488 -2.65 -19.69 18.61
CA ASP A 488 -2.31 -20.91 17.87
C ASP A 488 -2.12 -20.62 16.37
N TYR A 489 -2.90 -19.73 15.79
CA TYR A 489 -2.74 -19.27 14.41
C TYR A 489 -1.37 -18.61 14.19
N ILE A 490 -0.98 -17.66 15.05
CA ILE A 490 0.31 -16.97 14.96
C ILE A 490 1.48 -17.96 15.10
N LYS A 491 1.38 -18.88 16.07
CA LYS A 491 2.36 -19.95 16.29
C LYS A 491 2.45 -20.91 15.09
N THR A 492 1.33 -21.21 14.44
CA THR A 492 1.31 -22.13 13.28
C THR A 492 1.90 -21.48 12.04
N LYS A 493 1.56 -20.21 11.76
CA LYS A 493 2.06 -19.47 10.61
C LYS A 493 3.57 -19.24 10.66
N SER A 494 4.09 -18.93 11.85
CA SER A 494 5.54 -18.75 12.05
C SER A 494 6.36 -20.03 11.88
N LYS A 495 5.80 -21.21 12.22
CA LYS A 495 6.48 -22.51 12.03
C LYS A 495 6.61 -22.93 10.57
N PHE A 496 5.59 -22.66 9.75
CA PHE A 496 5.56 -23.08 8.34
C PHE A 496 6.69 -22.47 7.50
N SER A 497 7.17 -21.28 7.89
CA SER A 497 8.28 -20.60 7.23
C SER A 497 9.64 -21.27 7.46
N ARG A 498 9.86 -21.89 8.63
CA ARG A 498 11.15 -22.57 8.92
C ARG A 498 11.39 -23.85 8.10
N ASN A 499 10.33 -24.59 7.79
CA ASN A 499 10.44 -25.85 7.05
C ASN A 499 10.72 -25.66 5.54
N ILE A 500 10.71 -24.43 5.04
CA ILE A 500 11.03 -24.11 3.63
C ILE A 500 12.53 -23.81 3.46
N VAL A 501 13.26 -23.58 4.56
CA VAL A 501 14.69 -23.17 4.55
C VAL A 501 15.61 -24.28 5.08
N SER A 502 15.08 -25.43 5.52
CA SER A 502 15.86 -26.57 6.03
C SER A 502 16.13 -27.64 5.00
#